data_AF-A0A349KR15-F1
#
_entry.id   AF-A0A349KR15-F1
#
_cell.length_a   1.000
_cell.length_b   1.000
_cell.length_c   1.000
_cell.angle_alpha   90.00
_cell.angle_beta   90.00
_cell.angle_gamma   90.00
#
_symmetry.space_group_name_H-M   'P 1'
#
loop_
_entity.id
_entity.type
_entity.pdbx_description
1 polymer ?
#
loop_
_entity_poly.entity_id
_entity_poly.type
_entity_poly.pdbx_seq_one_letter_code
_entity_poly.pdbx_strand_id
1 'polypeptide(L)'
;MKGFFLFVVFTTGFVLLLRYLRKREVESFMESDMADFQTFRQTHEVLKKPDPITAQAEAYAAINPGIIELKKYSPGADAGVKPDRLNFVDAPVPILHRLKSYLFDEVTRNMLILLGKVAPRGVLVLLNVPLSEFVKTHTGETSNLAALKVTYLLCDATRLEVICGVQHRDAGATGRQPIDQVKSVFGDIGLPLLEFPVSNDISEHEVRDKLDPVLLGSEVQVCPGCAGSMTIRKAIKAKSAGRIFWVCNDFPTCRGVIKA
;
A
#
# COMPACT_ATOMS: atom_id res chain seq x y z
N MET A 1 -24.30 -33.59 -56.33
CA MET A 1 -25.38 -33.45 -55.33
C MET A 1 -24.96 -33.80 -53.90
N LYS A 2 -24.23 -34.90 -53.65
CA LYS A 2 -23.84 -35.32 -52.27
C LYS A 2 -22.96 -34.30 -51.51
N GLY A 3 -22.02 -33.62 -52.19
CA GLY A 3 -21.14 -32.63 -51.56
C GLY A 3 -21.85 -31.36 -51.09
N PHE A 4 -22.85 -30.88 -51.84
CA PHE A 4 -23.64 -29.72 -51.46
C PHE A 4 -24.49 -29.99 -50.20
N PHE A 5 -25.06 -31.19 -50.11
CA PHE A 5 -25.83 -31.61 -48.94
C PHE A 5 -24.96 -31.64 -47.66
N LEU A 6 -23.74 -32.17 -47.75
CA LEU A 6 -22.80 -32.19 -46.63
C LEU A 6 -22.38 -30.79 -46.18
N PHE A 7 -22.18 -29.87 -47.13
CA PHE A 7 -21.85 -28.48 -46.83
C PHE A 7 -22.98 -27.77 -46.09
N VAL A 8 -24.23 -27.95 -46.50
CA VAL A 8 -25.40 -27.35 -45.83
C VAL A 8 -25.57 -27.91 -44.41
N VAL A 9 -25.40 -29.22 -44.22
CA VAL A 9 -25.46 -29.84 -42.88
C VAL A 9 -24.35 -29.31 -41.98
N PHE A 10 -23.11 -29.21 -42.47
CA PHE A 10 -21.96 -28.74 -41.70
C PHE A 10 -22.12 -27.28 -41.28
N THR A 11 -22.48 -26.41 -42.23
CA THR A 11 -22.71 -24.98 -41.95
C THR A 11 -23.84 -24.76 -40.96
N THR A 12 -24.95 -25.50 -41.08
CA THR A 12 -26.07 -25.41 -40.13
C THR A 12 -25.66 -25.89 -38.74
N GLY A 13 -24.93 -27.01 -38.64
CA GLY A 13 -24.40 -27.51 -37.37
C GLY A 13 -23.42 -26.54 -36.72
N PHE A 14 -22.55 -25.92 -37.51
CA PHE A 14 -21.59 -24.93 -37.03
C PHE A 14 -22.28 -23.67 -36.50
N VAL A 15 -23.30 -23.17 -37.19
CA VAL A 15 -24.10 -22.01 -36.71
C VAL A 15 -24.84 -22.34 -35.41
N LEU A 16 -25.40 -23.55 -35.28
CA LEU A 16 -26.05 -23.99 -34.05
C LEU A 16 -25.05 -24.11 -32.89
N LEU A 17 -23.85 -24.62 -33.15
CA LEU A 17 -22.77 -24.70 -32.17
C LEU A 17 -22.35 -23.31 -31.69
N LEU A 18 -22.14 -22.36 -32.61
CA LEU A 18 -21.78 -20.98 -32.24
C LEU A 18 -22.90 -20.29 -31.43
N ARG A 19 -24.17 -20.52 -31.78
CA ARG A 19 -25.31 -20.00 -31.00
C ARG A 19 -25.36 -20.60 -29.60
N TYR A 20 -25.05 -21.89 -29.46
CA TYR A 20 -24.97 -22.55 -28.17
C TYR A 20 -23.83 -22.00 -27.30
N LEU A 21 -22.63 -21.83 -27.88
CA LEU A 21 -21.48 -21.26 -27.17
C LEU A 21 -21.75 -19.82 -26.72
N ARG A 22 -22.32 -18.99 -27.59
CA ARG A 22 -22.70 -17.62 -27.24
C ARG A 22 -23.75 -17.57 -26.13
N LYS A 23 -24.75 -18.45 -26.15
CA LYS A 23 -25.75 -18.54 -25.09
C LYS A 23 -25.11 -18.90 -23.74
N ARG A 24 -24.17 -19.85 -23.76
CA ARG A 24 -23.46 -20.31 -22.56
C ARG A 24 -22.58 -19.22 -21.96
N GLU A 25 -21.86 -18.44 -22.78
CA GLU A 25 -21.08 -17.30 -22.29
C GLU A 25 -22.01 -16.25 -21.65
N VAL A 26 -23.12 -15.89 -22.31
CA VAL A 26 -24.07 -14.90 -21.77
C VAL A 26 -24.70 -15.37 -20.46
N GLU A 27 -25.08 -16.65 -20.34
CA GLU A 27 -25.59 -17.22 -19.08
C GLU A 27 -24.53 -17.14 -17.96
N SER A 28 -23.25 -17.42 -18.27
CA SER A 28 -22.17 -17.29 -17.28
C SER A 28 -21.88 -15.84 -16.86
N PHE A 29 -21.97 -14.88 -17.78
CA PHE A 29 -21.84 -13.46 -17.47
C PHE A 29 -23.02 -12.97 -16.61
N MET A 30 -24.25 -13.39 -16.91
CA MET A 30 -25.43 -13.04 -16.11
C MET A 30 -25.37 -13.62 -14.69
N GLU A 31 -24.87 -14.84 -14.52
CA GLU A 31 -24.73 -15.47 -13.20
C GLU A 31 -23.70 -14.76 -12.32
N SER A 32 -22.56 -14.33 -12.92
CA SER A 32 -21.54 -13.54 -12.23
C SER A 32 -22.07 -12.17 -11.79
N ASP A 33 -22.74 -11.42 -12.66
CA ASP A 33 -23.31 -10.10 -12.34
C ASP A 33 -24.40 -10.20 -11.26
N MET A 34 -25.21 -11.26 -11.28
CA MET A 34 -26.25 -11.46 -10.27
C MET A 34 -25.69 -11.81 -8.88
N ALA A 35 -24.58 -12.56 -8.82
CA ALA A 35 -23.91 -12.88 -7.56
C ALA A 35 -23.31 -11.62 -6.91
N ASP A 36 -22.74 -10.72 -7.72
CA ASP A 36 -22.21 -9.43 -7.25
C ASP A 36 -23.31 -8.51 -6.72
N PHE A 37 -24.50 -8.53 -7.31
CA PHE A 37 -25.64 -7.76 -6.79
C PHE A 37 -26.18 -8.31 -5.46
N GLN A 38 -26.19 -9.63 -5.27
CA GLN A 38 -26.62 -10.24 -4.01
C GLN A 38 -25.66 -9.93 -2.86
N THR A 39 -24.34 -9.97 -3.12
CA THR A 39 -23.33 -9.59 -2.12
C THR A 39 -23.43 -8.11 -1.75
N PHE A 40 -23.71 -7.22 -2.71
CA PHE A 40 -23.94 -5.81 -2.42
C PHE A 40 -25.16 -5.58 -1.51
N ARG A 41 -26.27 -6.29 -1.78
CA ARG A 41 -27.49 -6.20 -0.96
C ARG A 41 -27.29 -6.71 0.47
N GLN A 42 -26.56 -7.81 0.62
CA GLN A 42 -26.19 -8.35 1.94
C GLN A 42 -25.30 -7.38 2.71
N THR A 43 -24.34 -6.75 2.04
CA THR A 43 -23.46 -5.75 2.67
C THR A 43 -24.24 -4.54 3.18
N HIS A 44 -25.22 -4.07 2.39
CA HIS A 44 -26.06 -2.94 2.76
C HIS A 44 -27.09 -3.27 3.86
N GLU A 45 -27.55 -4.53 3.96
CA GLU A 45 -28.39 -4.98 5.08
C GLU A 45 -27.60 -5.13 6.38
N VAL A 46 -26.33 -5.57 6.31
CA VAL A 46 -25.43 -5.63 7.48
C VAL A 46 -25.15 -4.23 8.03
N LEU A 47 -24.96 -3.24 7.15
CA LEU A 47 -24.80 -1.82 7.51
C LEU A 47 -26.05 -1.17 8.14
N LYS A 48 -27.23 -1.80 8.03
CA LYS A 48 -28.49 -1.27 8.58
C LYS A 48 -28.78 -1.75 10.00
N LYS A 49 -28.07 -2.78 10.50
CA LYS A 49 -28.13 -3.15 11.91
C LYS A 49 -27.34 -2.11 12.71
N PRO A 50 -27.90 -1.56 13.81
CA PRO A 50 -27.16 -0.63 14.63
C PRO A 50 -25.90 -1.32 15.15
N ASP A 51 -24.75 -0.66 14.97
CA ASP A 51 -23.46 -1.17 15.40
C ASP A 51 -23.51 -1.52 16.89
N PRO A 52 -22.81 -2.57 17.34
CA PRO A 52 -22.76 -2.95 18.76
C PRO A 52 -22.29 -1.78 19.65
N ILE A 53 -21.55 -0.83 19.08
CA ILE A 53 -21.07 0.40 19.72
C ILE A 53 -22.23 1.38 20.01
N THR A 54 -23.19 1.53 19.09
CA THR A 54 -24.39 2.36 19.31
C THR A 54 -25.31 1.79 20.38
N ALA A 55 -25.50 0.46 20.39
CA ALA A 55 -26.28 -0.21 21.44
C ALA A 55 -25.61 -0.08 22.83
N GLN A 56 -24.28 -0.13 22.87
CA GLN A 56 -23.51 0.05 24.11
C GLN A 56 -23.52 1.50 24.60
N ALA A 57 -23.49 2.48 23.69
CA ALA A 57 -23.60 3.90 24.02
C ALA A 57 -24.99 4.24 24.58
N GLU A 58 -26.06 3.67 24.02
CA GLU A 58 -27.43 3.82 24.52
C GLU A 58 -27.61 3.16 25.90
N ALA A 59 -27.03 1.97 26.12
CA ALA A 59 -27.03 1.31 27.42
C ALA A 59 -26.26 2.11 28.48
N TYR A 60 -25.12 2.71 28.12
CA TYR A 60 -24.35 3.57 29.02
C TYR A 60 -25.09 4.87 29.35
N ALA A 61 -25.79 5.45 28.38
CA ALA A 61 -26.64 6.63 28.57
C ALA A 61 -27.84 6.36 29.48
N ALA A 62 -28.42 5.16 29.44
CA ALA A 62 -29.53 4.77 30.30
C ALA A 62 -29.14 4.60 31.78
N ILE A 63 -27.87 4.28 32.06
CA ILE A 63 -27.36 4.04 33.42
C ILE A 63 -26.81 5.32 34.07
N ASN A 64 -26.48 6.34 33.28
CA ASN A 64 -25.94 7.62 33.76
C ASN A 64 -26.81 8.80 33.28
N PRO A 65 -27.91 9.13 33.98
CA PRO A 65 -28.90 10.12 33.53
C PRO A 65 -28.40 11.57 33.50
N GLY A 66 -27.15 11.84 33.90
CA GLY A 66 -26.59 13.21 33.98
C GLY A 66 -25.92 13.75 32.70
N ILE A 67 -25.86 12.98 31.60
CA ILE A 67 -25.07 13.33 30.39
C ILE A 67 -25.96 13.62 29.17
N ILE A 68 -27.23 14.01 29.34
CA ILE A 68 -28.05 14.45 28.20
C ILE A 68 -28.88 15.69 28.56
N GLU A 69 -28.27 16.86 28.50
CA GLU A 69 -28.97 18.05 28.01
C GLU A 69 -28.30 18.54 26.72
N LEU A 70 -28.54 17.82 25.62
CA LEU A 70 -28.52 18.45 24.30
C LEU A 70 -29.74 19.36 24.22
N LYS A 71 -29.57 20.59 24.71
CA LYS A 71 -30.56 21.66 24.65
C LYS A 71 -30.91 21.93 23.18
N LYS A 72 -32.05 21.39 22.73
CA LYS A 72 -32.68 21.79 21.47
C LYS A 72 -33.04 23.27 21.57
N TYR A 73 -32.32 24.13 20.85
CA TYR A 73 -32.68 25.53 20.74
C TYR A 73 -33.81 25.67 19.71
N SER A 74 -34.99 26.08 20.17
CA SER A 74 -35.98 26.78 19.36
C SER A 74 -36.16 28.18 19.96
N PRO A 75 -36.33 29.23 19.15
CA PRO A 75 -36.35 30.59 19.64
C PRO A 75 -37.74 30.95 20.18
N GLY A 76 -37.81 31.50 21.39
CA GLY A 76 -39.06 32.03 21.92
C GLY A 76 -38.97 32.53 23.37
N ALA A 77 -39.09 33.85 23.49
CA ALA A 77 -39.66 34.63 24.60
C ALA A 77 -39.04 34.56 26.02
N ASP A 78 -38.49 35.71 26.42
CA ASP A 78 -38.66 36.43 27.69
C ASP A 78 -38.80 35.64 29.01
N ALA A 79 -37.81 35.80 29.89
CA ALA A 79 -38.02 36.27 31.26
C ALA A 79 -36.65 36.43 31.97
N GLY A 80 -36.44 37.60 32.55
CA GLY A 80 -35.22 37.92 33.27
C GLY A 80 -35.08 37.11 34.56
N VAL A 81 -33.92 36.47 34.71
CA VAL A 81 -33.34 36.13 36.02
C VAL A 81 -31.83 36.31 35.88
N LYS A 82 -31.25 37.12 36.76
CA LYS A 82 -29.82 37.41 36.85
C LYS A 82 -29.16 36.27 37.64
N PRO A 83 -28.29 35.42 37.09
CA PRO A 83 -27.57 34.46 37.90
C PRO A 83 -26.27 35.08 38.40
N ASP A 84 -26.11 35.00 39.72
CA ASP A 84 -24.85 35.17 40.43
C ASP A 84 -23.74 34.37 39.75
N ARG A 85 -22.56 34.99 39.63
CA ARG A 85 -21.38 34.40 39.01
C ARG A 85 -20.84 33.27 39.91
N LEU A 86 -21.30 32.05 39.67
CA LEU A 86 -20.51 30.86 39.99
C LEU A 86 -19.35 30.80 38.98
N ASN A 87 -18.14 31.09 39.47
CA ASN A 87 -16.91 30.82 38.74
C ASN A 87 -16.76 29.30 38.56
N PHE A 88 -17.32 28.78 37.48
CA PHE A 88 -16.91 27.47 36.97
C PHE A 88 -15.50 27.62 36.44
N VAL A 89 -14.55 26.99 37.13
CA VAL A 89 -13.25 26.69 36.55
C VAL A 89 -13.53 25.75 35.39
N ASP A 90 -13.40 26.22 34.16
CA ASP A 90 -13.59 25.41 32.96
C ASP A 90 -12.69 24.19 33.06
N ALA A 91 -13.30 23.02 33.28
CA ALA A 91 -12.58 21.76 33.23
C ALA A 91 -11.99 21.60 31.81
N PRO A 92 -10.72 21.20 31.67
CA PRO A 92 -10.13 21.05 30.35
C PRO A 92 -10.96 20.06 29.54
N VAL A 93 -11.46 20.51 28.39
CA VAL A 93 -12.26 19.69 27.47
C VAL A 93 -11.47 18.43 27.15
N PRO A 94 -12.02 17.22 27.37
CA PRO A 94 -11.29 15.99 27.12
C PRO A 94 -10.93 15.90 25.64
N ILE A 95 -9.65 15.75 25.36
CA ILE A 95 -9.15 15.59 23.99
C ILE A 95 -9.64 14.23 23.48
N LEU A 96 -10.67 14.25 22.64
CA LEU A 96 -11.18 13.05 21.97
C LEU A 96 -10.32 12.76 20.74
N HIS A 97 -9.47 11.73 20.85
CA HIS A 97 -8.71 11.23 19.71
C HIS A 97 -9.60 10.35 18.83
N ARG A 98 -9.63 10.63 17.52
CA ARG A 98 -10.35 9.84 16.52
C ARG A 98 -9.39 9.33 15.45
N LEU A 99 -9.53 8.06 15.09
CA LEU A 99 -8.78 7.47 13.98
C LEU A 99 -9.17 8.16 12.66
N LYS A 100 -8.17 8.50 11.84
CA LYS A 100 -8.40 9.02 10.48
C LYS A 100 -9.00 7.93 9.60
N SER A 101 -9.89 8.30 8.68
CA SER A 101 -10.45 7.38 7.67
C SER A 101 -9.38 6.85 6.71
N TYR A 102 -8.34 7.64 6.44
CA TYR A 102 -7.18 7.26 5.64
C TYR A 102 -5.89 7.66 6.36
N LEU A 103 -4.90 6.77 6.34
CA LEU A 103 -3.63 6.96 7.06
C LEU A 103 -2.68 7.93 6.34
N PHE A 104 -2.77 8.02 5.01
CA PHE A 104 -1.90 8.82 4.14
C PHE A 104 -2.71 9.56 3.07
N ASP A 105 -2.12 10.58 2.45
CA ASP A 105 -2.67 11.18 1.25
C ASP A 105 -2.69 10.18 0.09
N GLU A 106 -3.46 10.49 -0.95
CA GLU A 106 -3.72 9.59 -2.06
C GLU A 106 -2.45 9.22 -2.84
N VAL A 107 -1.59 10.21 -3.13
CA VAL A 107 -0.34 10.00 -3.87
C VAL A 107 0.58 9.08 -3.08
N THR A 108 0.76 9.38 -1.79
CA THR A 108 1.62 8.59 -0.91
C THR A 108 1.12 7.15 -0.78
N ARG A 109 -0.19 6.98 -0.59
CA ARG A 109 -0.82 5.66 -0.48
C ARG A 109 -0.66 4.85 -1.76
N ASN A 110 -0.93 5.45 -2.92
CA ASN A 110 -0.87 4.75 -4.20
C ASN A 110 0.55 4.33 -4.53
N MET A 111 1.53 5.20 -4.31
CA MET A 111 2.95 4.87 -4.48
C MET A 111 3.42 3.80 -3.50
N LEU A 112 2.99 3.84 -2.22
CA LEU A 112 3.31 2.81 -1.24
C LEU A 112 2.78 1.43 -1.68
N ILE A 113 1.54 1.36 -2.15
CA ILE A 113 0.94 0.12 -2.68
C ILE A 113 1.73 -0.37 -3.90
N LEU A 114 2.10 0.54 -4.81
CA LEU A 114 2.86 0.21 -6.02
C LEU A 114 4.25 -0.32 -5.69
N LEU A 115 4.98 0.33 -4.79
CA LEU A 115 6.28 -0.13 -4.30
C LEU A 115 6.17 -1.49 -3.62
N GLY A 116 5.14 -1.73 -2.80
CA GLY A 116 4.90 -3.03 -2.18
C GLY A 116 4.61 -4.15 -3.19
N LYS A 117 4.03 -3.82 -4.35
CA LYS A 117 3.80 -4.77 -5.45
C LYS A 117 5.05 -5.04 -6.28
N VAL A 118 5.86 -4.00 -6.51
CA VAL A 118 7.04 -4.06 -7.36
C VAL A 118 8.25 -4.64 -6.63
N ALA A 119 8.39 -4.33 -5.35
CA ALA A 119 9.51 -4.75 -4.53
C ALA A 119 9.59 -6.29 -4.45
N PRO A 120 10.79 -6.88 -4.60
CA PRO A 120 10.99 -8.31 -4.54
C PRO A 120 10.72 -8.86 -3.14
N ARG A 121 10.47 -10.17 -3.06
CA ARG A 121 10.34 -10.87 -1.78
C ARG A 121 11.65 -10.77 -1.01
N GLY A 122 11.61 -10.13 0.16
CA GLY A 122 12.81 -9.86 0.97
C GLY A 122 13.22 -8.39 0.98
N VAL A 123 12.47 -7.49 0.35
CA VAL A 123 12.65 -6.04 0.50
C VAL A 123 11.47 -5.45 1.27
N LEU A 124 11.77 -4.65 2.28
CA LEU A 124 10.79 -3.88 3.05
C LEU A 124 10.75 -2.44 2.56
N VAL A 125 9.55 -1.88 2.53
CA VAL A 125 9.32 -0.45 2.23
C VAL A 125 8.90 0.23 3.52
N LEU A 126 9.74 1.11 4.05
CA LEU A 126 9.48 1.90 5.25
C LEU A 126 9.03 3.31 4.85
N LEU A 127 8.02 3.86 5.51
CA LEU A 127 7.44 5.15 5.18
C LEU A 127 7.90 6.25 6.15
N ASN A 128 8.22 7.43 5.61
CA ASN A 128 8.54 8.65 6.35
C ASN A 128 9.66 8.48 7.39
N VAL A 129 10.75 7.83 6.98
CA VAL A 129 11.89 7.51 7.85
C VAL A 129 12.78 8.75 8.03
N PRO A 130 13.04 9.20 9.26
CA PRO A 130 14.02 10.26 9.52
C PRO A 130 15.43 9.83 9.13
N LEU A 131 16.23 10.74 8.57
CA LEU A 131 17.61 10.43 8.18
C LEU A 131 18.46 10.04 9.39
N SER A 132 18.16 10.58 10.59
CA SER A 132 18.85 10.24 11.83
C SER A 132 18.74 8.77 12.24
N GLU A 133 17.75 8.03 11.73
CA GLU A 133 17.57 6.60 12.04
C GLU A 133 18.64 5.71 11.37
N PHE A 134 19.22 6.16 10.26
CA PHE A 134 20.15 5.34 9.47
C PHE A 134 21.43 6.08 9.01
N VAL A 135 21.53 7.39 9.22
CA VAL A 135 22.71 8.19 8.90
C VAL A 135 23.35 8.73 10.17
N LYS A 136 24.68 8.61 10.27
CA LYS A 136 25.49 9.17 11.36
C LYS A 136 26.44 10.22 10.79
N THR A 137 26.50 11.38 11.45
CA THR A 137 27.50 12.41 11.15
C THR A 137 28.80 12.11 11.89
N HIS A 138 29.95 12.41 11.28
CA HIS A 138 31.25 12.25 11.92
C HIS A 138 31.44 13.15 13.15
N THR A 139 30.69 14.25 13.24
CA THR A 139 30.72 15.22 14.35
C THR A 139 29.72 14.91 15.47
N GLY A 140 28.84 13.90 15.33
CA GLY A 140 27.88 13.50 16.36
C GLY A 140 26.64 14.41 16.50
N GLU A 141 26.56 15.51 15.74
CA GLU A 141 25.37 16.34 15.67
C GLU A 141 24.32 15.72 14.72
N THR A 142 23.20 15.25 15.29
CA THR A 142 22.09 14.61 14.53
C THR A 142 20.83 15.48 14.46
N SER A 143 20.83 16.65 15.11
CA SER A 143 19.64 17.52 15.26
C SER A 143 19.02 17.94 13.93
N ASN A 144 19.83 18.16 12.89
CA ASN A 144 19.34 18.52 11.56
C ASN A 144 18.83 17.30 10.76
N LEU A 145 19.34 16.09 11.04
CA LEU A 145 18.93 14.86 10.35
C LEU A 145 17.59 14.31 10.86
N ALA A 146 17.22 14.58 12.11
CA ALA A 146 15.94 14.16 12.67
C ALA A 146 14.73 14.89 12.05
N ALA A 147 14.95 16.13 11.60
CA ALA A 147 13.93 16.91 10.92
C ALA A 147 13.73 16.49 9.45
N LEU A 148 14.75 15.92 8.83
CA LEU A 148 14.73 15.47 7.44
C LEU A 148 14.24 14.02 7.34
N LYS A 149 13.29 13.78 6.43
CA LYS A 149 12.71 12.47 6.22
C LYS A 149 12.78 12.06 4.76
N VAL A 150 13.15 10.81 4.54
CA VAL A 150 12.93 10.16 3.25
C VAL A 150 11.52 9.58 3.21
N THR A 151 10.80 9.80 2.10
CA THR A 151 9.38 9.41 2.01
C THR A 151 9.24 7.89 2.02
N TYR A 152 10.04 7.18 1.23
CA TYR A 152 10.13 5.72 1.31
C TYR A 152 11.58 5.29 1.39
N LEU A 153 11.87 4.34 2.26
CA LEU A 153 13.18 3.71 2.39
C LEU A 153 13.02 2.22 2.11
N LEU A 154 13.77 1.73 1.12
CA LEU A 154 13.80 0.31 0.78
C LEU A 154 14.99 -0.34 1.50
N CYS A 155 14.72 -1.39 2.26
CA CYS A 155 15.71 -2.13 3.02
C CYS A 155 15.61 -3.63 2.79
N ASP A 156 16.70 -4.35 2.99
CA ASP A 156 16.65 -5.82 3.11
C ASP A 156 15.81 -6.23 4.32
N ALA A 157 14.90 -7.18 4.14
CA ALA A 157 13.95 -7.63 5.17
C ALA A 157 14.60 -8.43 6.30
N THR A 158 15.80 -8.96 6.09
CA THR A 158 16.50 -9.83 7.05
C THR A 158 17.42 -9.00 7.95
N ARG A 159 18.18 -8.07 7.36
CA ARG A 159 19.22 -7.30 8.06
C ARG A 159 18.88 -5.84 8.25
N LEU A 160 17.81 -5.35 7.63
CA LEU A 160 17.42 -3.93 7.58
C LEU A 160 18.53 -3.03 7.00
N GLU A 161 19.39 -3.59 6.15
CA GLU A 161 20.38 -2.83 5.40
C GLU A 161 19.69 -2.00 4.32
N VAL A 162 20.02 -0.71 4.26
CA VAL A 162 19.38 0.23 3.35
C VAL A 162 19.86 -0.04 1.92
N ILE A 163 18.89 -0.19 1.01
CA ILE A 163 19.14 -0.41 -0.42
C ILE A 163 19.06 0.93 -1.16
N CYS A 164 17.94 1.64 -1.01
CA CYS A 164 17.72 2.92 -1.67
C CYS A 164 16.61 3.74 -1.01
N GLY A 165 16.63 5.04 -1.26
CA GLY A 165 15.52 5.94 -0.94
C GLY A 165 14.62 6.16 -2.16
N VAL A 166 13.34 6.42 -1.93
CA VAL A 166 12.40 6.90 -2.95
C VAL A 166 11.72 8.17 -2.44
N GLN A 167 11.64 9.19 -3.29
CA GLN A 167 10.94 10.44 -3.00
C GLN A 167 10.13 10.91 -4.20
N HIS A 168 9.11 11.74 -3.91
CA HIS A 168 8.41 12.48 -4.92
C HIS A 168 9.12 13.81 -5.20
N ARG A 169 9.17 14.22 -6.46
CA ARG A 169 9.69 15.49 -6.95
C ARG A 169 8.55 16.50 -6.98
N ASP A 170 8.62 17.50 -6.09
CA ASP A 170 7.70 18.63 -6.13
C ASP A 170 7.99 19.53 -7.33
N ALA A 171 6.93 19.88 -8.07
CA ALA A 171 7.00 20.79 -9.22
C ALA A 171 6.96 22.30 -8.81
N GLY A 172 6.92 22.63 -7.51
CA GLY A 172 6.65 23.98 -7.01
C GLY A 172 7.82 24.66 -6.28
N ALA A 173 7.97 25.97 -6.48
CA ALA A 173 9.06 26.82 -5.97
C ALA A 173 9.17 26.92 -4.43
N THR A 174 8.23 26.38 -3.66
CA THR A 174 8.19 26.45 -2.18
C THR A 174 8.71 25.20 -1.47
N GLY A 175 9.00 24.11 -2.19
CA GLY A 175 9.40 22.80 -1.62
C GLY A 175 10.84 22.34 -1.93
N ARG A 176 11.71 23.21 -2.48
CA ARG A 176 13.05 22.80 -2.96
C ARG A 176 13.99 22.29 -1.87
N GLN A 177 13.94 22.86 -0.66
CA GLN A 177 15.01 22.66 0.33
C GLN A 177 15.11 21.24 0.92
N PRO A 178 14.02 20.52 1.24
CA PRO A 178 14.13 19.20 1.88
C PRO A 178 14.64 18.12 0.92
N ILE A 179 14.23 18.14 -0.35
CA ILE A 179 14.63 17.10 -1.33
C ILE A 179 16.11 17.23 -1.68
N ASP A 180 16.58 18.45 -1.97
CA ASP A 180 17.99 18.69 -2.29
C ASP A 180 18.91 18.28 -1.14
N GLN A 181 18.50 18.52 0.11
CA GLN A 181 19.23 18.10 1.30
C GLN A 181 19.24 16.58 1.46
N VAL A 182 18.08 15.91 1.32
CA VAL A 182 18.02 14.44 1.38
C VAL A 182 18.88 13.84 0.27
N LYS A 183 18.84 14.40 -0.94
CA LYS A 183 19.66 13.99 -2.07
C LYS A 183 21.16 14.14 -1.81
N SER A 184 21.58 15.25 -1.21
CA SER A 184 22.97 15.45 -0.79
C SER A 184 23.40 14.35 0.18
N VAL A 185 22.59 14.06 1.21
CA VAL A 185 22.92 13.04 2.22
C VAL A 185 23.02 11.64 1.59
N PHE A 186 22.09 11.29 0.70
CA PHE A 186 22.15 10.01 -0.04
C PHE A 186 23.41 9.92 -0.92
N GLY A 187 23.83 11.04 -1.54
CA GLY A 187 25.09 11.13 -2.26
C GLY A 187 26.32 10.92 -1.35
N ASP A 188 26.32 11.54 -0.16
CA ASP A 188 27.43 11.43 0.80
C ASP A 188 27.59 10.00 1.35
N ILE A 189 26.48 9.30 1.61
CA ILE A 189 26.49 7.90 2.09
C ILE A 189 26.63 6.87 0.95
N GLY A 190 26.68 7.31 -0.30
CA GLY A 190 26.85 6.44 -1.47
C GLY A 190 25.64 5.55 -1.78
N LEU A 191 24.43 5.95 -1.36
CA LEU A 191 23.19 5.22 -1.64
C LEU A 191 22.34 5.94 -2.69
N PRO A 192 21.63 5.20 -3.56
CA PRO A 192 20.77 5.80 -4.57
C PRO A 192 19.48 6.38 -3.96
N LEU A 193 19.07 7.54 -4.47
CA LEU A 193 17.78 8.17 -4.21
C LEU A 193 16.98 8.26 -5.52
N LEU A 194 15.87 7.54 -5.61
CA LEU A 194 15.00 7.51 -6.77
C LEU A 194 13.92 8.59 -6.66
N GLU A 195 13.80 9.41 -7.69
CA GLU A 195 12.81 10.49 -7.75
C GLU A 195 11.69 10.15 -8.74
N PHE A 196 10.46 10.31 -8.29
CA PHE A 196 9.24 10.16 -9.09
C PHE A 196 8.44 11.46 -9.10
N PRO A 197 7.67 11.79 -10.14
CA PRO A 197 6.77 12.94 -10.09
C PRO A 197 5.74 12.79 -8.95
N VAL A 198 5.24 13.90 -8.41
CA VAL A 198 4.02 13.88 -7.57
C VAL A 198 2.82 13.67 -8.50
N SER A 199 2.55 12.41 -8.84
CA SER A 199 1.44 12.02 -9.72
C SER A 199 0.84 10.69 -9.28
N ASN A 200 -0.48 10.54 -9.50
CA ASN A 200 -1.18 9.28 -9.29
C ASN A 200 -1.07 8.33 -10.50
N ASP A 201 -0.59 8.81 -11.64
CA ASP A 201 -0.55 8.05 -12.91
C ASP A 201 0.78 7.31 -13.12
N ILE A 202 1.58 7.16 -12.05
CA ILE A 202 2.86 6.41 -12.13
C ILE A 202 2.54 4.94 -12.39
N SER A 203 3.07 4.43 -13.50
CA SER A 203 2.86 3.03 -13.90
C SER A 203 3.82 2.07 -13.18
N GLU A 204 3.41 0.81 -13.05
CA GLU A 204 4.28 -0.25 -12.50
C GLU A 204 5.59 -0.39 -13.29
N HIS A 205 5.53 -0.25 -14.61
CA HIS A 205 6.69 -0.36 -15.48
C HIS A 205 7.70 0.76 -15.22
N GLU A 206 7.24 2.00 -15.05
CA GLU A 206 8.13 3.13 -14.75
C GLU A 206 8.87 2.95 -13.41
N VAL A 207 8.17 2.41 -12.40
CA VAL A 207 8.80 2.09 -11.11
C VAL A 207 9.83 0.98 -11.27
N ARG A 208 9.50 -0.09 -11.99
CA ARG A 208 10.43 -1.21 -12.26
C ARG A 208 11.67 -0.74 -13.00
N ASP A 209 11.53 0.06 -14.04
CA ASP A 209 12.66 0.54 -14.85
C ASP A 209 13.69 1.32 -14.03
N LYS A 210 13.24 2.07 -13.03
CA LYS A 210 14.13 2.81 -12.11
C LYS A 210 14.63 1.95 -10.95
N LEU A 211 13.80 1.04 -10.45
CA LEU A 211 14.09 0.28 -9.24
C LEU A 211 14.94 -0.97 -9.50
N ASP A 212 14.66 -1.70 -10.58
CA ASP A 212 15.33 -2.96 -10.90
C ASP A 212 16.85 -2.81 -11.05
N PRO A 213 17.41 -1.76 -11.70
CA PRO A 213 18.86 -1.58 -11.77
C PRO A 213 19.52 -1.40 -10.40
N VAL A 214 18.81 -0.75 -9.47
CA VAL A 214 19.30 -0.51 -8.11
C VAL A 214 19.24 -1.80 -7.28
N LEU A 215 18.17 -2.57 -7.41
CA LEU A 215 18.01 -3.85 -6.73
C LEU A 215 19.01 -4.89 -7.24
N LEU A 216 19.27 -4.93 -8.55
CA LEU A 216 20.25 -5.83 -9.16
C LEU A 216 21.70 -5.42 -8.87
N GLY A 217 21.96 -4.13 -8.68
CA GLY A 217 23.27 -3.58 -8.31
C GLY A 217 23.56 -3.62 -6.81
N SER A 218 22.55 -3.84 -5.97
CA SER A 218 22.70 -4.08 -4.55
C SER A 218 23.26 -5.49 -4.29
N GLU A 219 23.98 -5.70 -3.18
CA GLU A 219 24.37 -7.06 -2.75
C GLU A 219 23.18 -7.99 -2.49
N VAL A 220 21.95 -7.44 -2.49
CA VAL A 220 20.70 -8.17 -2.56
C VAL A 220 20.55 -8.82 -3.94
N GLN A 221 21.24 -9.95 -4.13
CA GLN A 221 21.09 -10.75 -5.33
C GLN A 221 19.66 -11.27 -5.43
N VAL A 222 18.91 -10.76 -6.41
CA VAL A 222 17.55 -11.17 -6.71
C VAL A 222 17.55 -12.27 -7.77
N CYS A 223 16.68 -13.25 -7.58
CA CYS A 223 16.55 -14.39 -8.47
C CYS A 223 16.07 -13.93 -9.86
N PRO A 224 16.78 -14.26 -10.96
CA PRO A 224 16.37 -13.83 -12.30
C PRO A 224 15.13 -14.57 -12.81
N GLY A 225 14.75 -15.68 -12.15
CA GLY A 225 13.58 -16.47 -12.52
C GLY A 225 12.28 -16.03 -11.84
N CYS A 226 12.33 -15.48 -10.63
CA CYS A 226 11.12 -15.13 -9.87
C CYS A 226 11.22 -13.81 -9.08
N ALA A 227 12.33 -13.09 -9.20
CA ALA A 227 12.65 -11.91 -8.40
C ALA A 227 12.64 -12.15 -6.87
N GLY A 228 12.70 -13.40 -6.39
CA GLY A 228 12.82 -13.71 -4.97
C GLY A 228 14.24 -13.53 -4.44
N SER A 229 14.39 -13.43 -3.12
CA SER A 229 15.70 -13.38 -2.47
C SER A 229 16.54 -14.64 -2.73
N MET A 230 17.85 -14.44 -2.84
CA MET A 230 18.82 -15.52 -3.03
C MET A 230 19.71 -15.68 -1.81
N THR A 231 20.27 -16.88 -1.66
CA THR A 231 21.26 -17.21 -0.63
C THR A 231 22.48 -17.87 -1.26
N ILE A 232 23.68 -17.64 -0.71
CA ILE A 232 24.91 -18.28 -1.20
C ILE A 232 24.93 -19.74 -0.75
N ARG A 233 25.12 -20.66 -1.70
CA ARG A 233 25.39 -22.07 -1.42
C ARG A 233 26.69 -22.52 -2.10
N LYS A 234 27.40 -23.43 -1.45
CA LYS A 234 28.57 -24.12 -2.01
C LYS A 234 28.15 -25.46 -2.59
N ALA A 235 28.51 -25.74 -3.84
CA ALA A 235 28.25 -27.06 -4.42
C ALA A 235 29.07 -28.12 -3.68
N ILE A 236 28.36 -29.16 -3.21
CA ILE A 236 28.95 -30.30 -2.51
C ILE A 236 29.27 -31.43 -3.50
N LYS A 237 28.57 -31.50 -4.62
CA LYS A 237 28.65 -32.58 -5.62
C LYS A 237 28.64 -32.02 -7.05
N ALA A 238 29.07 -32.84 -8.01
CA ALA A 238 29.19 -32.56 -9.46
C ALA A 238 30.44 -31.75 -9.90
N LYS A 239 30.59 -31.51 -11.22
CA LYS A 239 31.70 -30.77 -11.85
C LYS A 239 31.94 -29.36 -11.28
N SER A 240 30.96 -28.82 -10.57
CA SER A 240 31.00 -27.51 -9.91
C SER A 240 31.29 -27.60 -8.41
N ALA A 241 31.63 -28.77 -7.86
CA ALA A 241 31.95 -28.94 -6.44
C ALA A 241 33.00 -27.93 -5.96
N GLY A 242 32.75 -27.33 -4.80
CA GLY A 242 33.57 -26.29 -4.22
C GLY A 242 33.23 -24.86 -4.66
N ARG A 243 32.51 -24.66 -5.76
CA ARG A 243 32.09 -23.32 -6.21
C ARG A 243 30.91 -22.81 -5.40
N ILE A 244 30.90 -21.50 -5.16
CA ILE A 244 29.79 -20.78 -4.54
C ILE A 244 28.91 -20.16 -5.63
N PHE A 245 27.61 -20.13 -5.37
CA PHE A 245 26.62 -19.54 -6.25
C PHE A 245 25.44 -19.07 -5.41
N TRP A 246 24.80 -18.01 -5.87
CA TRP A 246 23.53 -17.56 -5.37
C TRP A 246 22.45 -18.51 -5.86
N VAL A 247 21.64 -19.03 -4.94
CA VAL A 247 20.49 -19.90 -5.21
C VAL A 247 19.24 -19.22 -4.70
N CYS A 248 18.16 -19.23 -5.48
CA CYS A 248 16.87 -18.77 -5.01
C CYS A 248 16.43 -19.51 -3.74
N ASN A 249 15.86 -18.78 -2.78
CA ASN A 249 15.32 -19.39 -1.55
C ASN A 249 14.16 -20.37 -1.82
N ASP A 250 13.42 -20.18 -2.91
CA ASP A 250 12.32 -21.06 -3.34
C ASP A 250 12.81 -22.29 -4.14
N PHE A 251 14.11 -22.60 -4.14
CA PHE A 251 14.65 -23.80 -4.80
C PHE A 251 14.18 -25.07 -4.06
N PRO A 252 13.69 -26.13 -4.75
CA PRO A 252 13.82 -26.41 -6.20
C PRO A 252 12.68 -25.89 -7.09
N THR A 253 11.64 -25.28 -6.52
CA THR A 253 10.47 -24.78 -7.25
C THR A 253 10.87 -23.66 -8.23
N CYS A 254 11.71 -22.72 -7.77
CA CYS A 254 12.40 -21.78 -8.64
C CYS A 254 13.86 -22.21 -8.83
N ARG A 255 14.28 -22.43 -10.08
CA ARG A 255 15.64 -22.88 -10.43
C ARG A 255 16.61 -21.74 -10.73
N GLY A 256 16.33 -20.53 -10.23
CA GLY A 256 17.22 -19.39 -10.40
C GLY A 256 18.53 -19.59 -9.65
N VAL A 257 19.64 -19.53 -10.40
CA VAL A 257 21.00 -19.63 -9.88
C VAL A 257 21.86 -18.58 -10.58
N ILE A 258 22.60 -17.78 -9.82
CA ILE A 258 23.56 -16.78 -10.31
C ILE A 258 24.95 -17.16 -9.78
N LYS A 259 25.98 -16.98 -10.61
CA LYS A 259 27.36 -17.17 -10.18
C LYS A 259 27.72 -16.05 -9.20
N ALA A 260 28.21 -16.43 -8.01
CA ALA A 260 28.75 -15.49 -7.03
C ALA A 260 30.12 -14.96 -7.49
#